data_AF-A0A7S0FET9-F1
#
_entry.id   AF-A0A7S0FET9-F1
#
_cell.length_a   1.000
_cell.length_b   1.000
_cell.length_c   1.000
_cell.angle_alpha   90.00
_cell.angle_beta   90.00
_cell.angle_gamma   90.00
#
_symmetry.space_group_name_H-M   'P 1'
#
loop_
_entity.id
_entity.type
_entity.pdbx_description
1 polymer ?
#
loop_
_entity_poly.entity_id
_entity_poly.type
_entity_poly.pdbx_seq_one_letter_code
_entity_poly.pdbx_strand_id
1 'polypeptide(L)'
;MAAPPLEQFTALARTFANTFSIVLPERRPDDAVTLAHKRAAEWVHKVAAWLWRGSDLAIVSKRTPFTAATTQDLWQYYESLPLEQRGELLVLFFIAVELMQWSGVLTREQFPKLRRIVDVYAGAMGLSCFMPRRVYYHLHRAIWTVESAVVRREVHEPQAPLPLSPETEAAVAQAMDSALGLLRGVPPGSATPAASDSRGIRAPWVALLVVASAGVGAMLWWHHSDNVQWASQAFVDRWRRCERTGGGELGPAQS
;
A
#
# COMPACT_ATOMS: atom_id res chain seq x y z
N MET A 1 -31.86 -55.73 -37.91
CA MET A 1 -32.41 -54.40 -37.54
C MET A 1 -31.23 -53.56 -37.03
N ALA A 2 -30.80 -52.58 -37.82
CA ALA A 2 -29.62 -51.76 -37.52
C ALA A 2 -30.03 -50.61 -36.58
N ALA A 3 -29.31 -50.43 -35.48
CA ALA A 3 -29.53 -49.31 -34.55
C ALA A 3 -29.26 -47.97 -35.27
N PRO A 4 -30.08 -46.93 -35.03
CA PRO A 4 -29.97 -45.68 -35.75
C PRO A 4 -28.64 -44.97 -35.43
N PRO A 5 -27.98 -44.35 -36.43
CA PRO A 5 -26.64 -43.73 -36.32
C PRO A 5 -26.56 -42.61 -35.26
N LEU A 6 -27.70 -42.09 -34.82
CA LEU A 6 -27.82 -41.12 -33.73
C LEU A 6 -27.39 -41.68 -32.37
N GLU A 7 -27.65 -42.96 -32.08
CA GLU A 7 -27.27 -43.54 -30.79
C GLU A 7 -25.75 -43.72 -30.68
N GLN A 8 -25.08 -44.10 -31.77
CA GLN A 8 -23.61 -44.13 -31.84
C GLN A 8 -22.99 -42.75 -31.63
N PHE A 9 -23.59 -41.70 -32.19
CA PHE A 9 -23.10 -40.34 -32.02
C PHE A 9 -23.25 -39.85 -30.58
N THR A 10 -24.37 -40.16 -29.92
CA THR A 10 -24.57 -39.82 -28.50
C THR A 10 -23.66 -40.63 -27.57
N ALA A 11 -23.39 -41.90 -27.89
CA ALA A 11 -22.45 -42.73 -27.14
C ALA A 11 -21.01 -42.19 -27.28
N LEU A 12 -20.59 -41.83 -28.49
CA LEU A 12 -19.28 -41.19 -28.72
C LEU A 12 -19.17 -39.84 -28.02
N ALA A 13 -20.19 -38.99 -28.11
CA ALA A 13 -20.20 -37.68 -27.45
C ALA A 13 -20.12 -37.82 -25.91
N ARG A 14 -20.82 -38.80 -25.32
CA ARG A 14 -20.70 -39.11 -23.88
C ARG A 14 -19.32 -39.64 -23.52
N THR A 15 -18.71 -40.43 -24.39
CA THR A 15 -17.37 -40.98 -24.15
C THR A 15 -16.34 -39.85 -24.21
N PHE A 16 -16.41 -38.94 -25.18
CA PHE A 16 -15.55 -37.75 -25.22
C PHE A 16 -15.79 -36.81 -24.03
N ALA A 17 -17.05 -36.56 -23.64
CA ALA A 17 -17.37 -35.72 -22.48
C ALA A 17 -16.85 -36.30 -21.16
N ASN A 18 -16.84 -37.63 -21.00
CA ASN A 18 -16.29 -38.29 -19.82
C ASN A 18 -14.77 -38.53 -19.87
N THR A 19 -14.14 -38.50 -21.06
CA THR A 19 -12.70 -38.76 -21.20
C THR A 19 -11.87 -37.50 -20.95
N PHE A 20 -12.42 -36.30 -21.16
CA PHE A 20 -11.74 -35.04 -20.85
C PHE A 20 -12.04 -34.56 -19.43
N SER A 21 -11.71 -35.39 -18.44
CA SER A 21 -11.40 -34.88 -17.10
C SER A 21 -10.01 -34.23 -17.19
N ILE A 22 -9.96 -32.96 -17.62
CA ILE A 22 -8.76 -32.15 -17.49
C ILE A 22 -8.58 -31.92 -15.99
N VAL A 23 -7.84 -32.82 -15.34
CA VAL A 23 -7.34 -32.59 -14.00
C VAL A 23 -6.45 -31.36 -14.11
N LEU A 24 -6.99 -30.20 -13.73
CA LEU A 24 -6.19 -28.99 -13.65
C LEU A 24 -5.02 -29.32 -12.70
N PRO A 25 -3.76 -29.10 -13.13
CA PRO A 25 -2.63 -29.30 -12.24
C PRO A 25 -2.84 -28.48 -10.97
N GLU A 26 -2.43 -29.05 -9.84
CA GLU A 26 -2.53 -28.41 -8.54
C GLU A 26 -1.91 -27.01 -8.62
N ARG A 27 -2.67 -26.00 -8.18
CA ARG A 27 -2.26 -24.60 -8.31
C ARG A 27 -0.94 -24.40 -7.56
N ARG A 28 0.14 -24.14 -8.30
CA ARG A 28 1.45 -23.82 -7.72
C ARG A 28 1.28 -22.65 -6.74
N PRO A 29 1.91 -22.68 -5.55
CA PRO A 29 1.94 -21.52 -4.66
C PRO A 29 2.49 -20.30 -5.39
N ASP A 30 1.94 -19.12 -5.11
CA ASP A 30 2.36 -17.88 -5.75
C ASP A 30 3.85 -17.64 -5.44
N ASP A 31 4.67 -17.44 -6.48
CA ASP A 31 6.10 -17.15 -6.32
C ASP A 31 6.31 -15.88 -5.47
N ALA A 32 7.45 -15.80 -4.75
CA ALA A 32 7.78 -14.70 -3.85
C ALA A 32 7.60 -13.30 -4.48
N VAL A 33 7.96 -13.15 -5.77
CA VAL A 33 7.83 -11.88 -6.51
C VAL A 33 6.36 -11.53 -6.75
N THR A 34 5.56 -12.51 -7.18
CA THR A 34 4.12 -12.38 -7.41
C THR A 34 3.42 -11.97 -6.12
N LEU A 35 3.78 -12.62 -5.01
CA LEU A 35 3.21 -12.35 -3.69
C LEU A 35 3.59 -10.94 -3.19
N ALA A 36 4.84 -10.51 -3.37
CA ALA A 36 5.28 -9.16 -3.03
C ALA A 36 4.53 -8.08 -3.83
N HIS A 37 4.34 -8.26 -5.15
CA HIS A 37 3.56 -7.33 -5.96
C HIS A 37 2.09 -7.27 -5.55
N LYS A 38 1.49 -8.41 -5.23
CA LYS A 38 0.10 -8.48 -4.78
C LYS A 38 -0.09 -7.71 -3.48
N ARG A 39 0.75 -7.96 -2.47
CA ARG A 39 0.73 -7.23 -1.20
C ARG A 39 0.97 -5.74 -1.41
N ALA A 40 1.93 -5.37 -2.25
CA ALA A 40 2.21 -3.97 -2.55
C ALA A 40 1.02 -3.27 -3.22
N ALA A 41 0.38 -3.89 -4.21
CA ALA A 41 -0.81 -3.35 -4.87
C ALA A 41 -2.00 -3.19 -3.90
N GLU A 42 -2.20 -4.14 -2.99
CA GLU A 42 -3.23 -4.04 -1.95
C GLU A 42 -2.98 -2.87 -1.00
N TRP A 43 -1.74 -2.69 -0.55
CA TRP A 43 -1.38 -1.56 0.31
C TRP A 43 -1.53 -0.22 -0.42
N VAL A 44 -1.11 -0.13 -1.68
CA VAL A 44 -1.31 1.07 -2.50
C VAL A 44 -2.79 1.39 -2.61
N HIS A 45 -3.64 0.40 -2.84
CA HIS A 45 -5.08 0.60 -2.89
C HIS A 45 -5.65 1.09 -1.56
N LYS A 46 -5.21 0.51 -0.42
CA LYS A 46 -5.63 0.97 0.92
C LYS A 46 -5.24 2.43 1.19
N VAL A 47 -4.01 2.81 0.87
CA VAL A 47 -3.53 4.19 1.02
C VAL A 47 -4.27 5.13 0.06
N ALA A 48 -4.52 4.70 -1.17
CA ALA A 48 -5.32 5.47 -2.12
C ALA A 48 -6.75 5.67 -1.63
N ALA A 49 -7.39 4.64 -1.06
CA ALA A 49 -8.72 4.74 -0.46
C ALA A 49 -8.73 5.72 0.72
N TRP A 50 -7.71 5.69 1.57
CA TRP A 50 -7.55 6.65 2.66
C TRP A 50 -7.38 8.09 2.15
N LEU A 51 -6.79 8.28 0.97
CA LEU A 51 -6.68 9.57 0.25
C LEU A 51 -7.87 9.85 -0.70
N TRP A 52 -8.99 9.15 -0.54
CA TRP A 52 -10.25 9.30 -1.29
C TRP A 52 -10.13 8.99 -2.80
N ARG A 53 -9.11 8.25 -3.21
CA ARG A 53 -8.85 7.80 -4.59
C ARG A 53 -8.90 6.27 -4.75
N GLY A 54 -9.55 5.58 -3.83
CA GLY A 54 -9.63 4.12 -3.81
C GLY A 54 -10.26 3.54 -5.08
N SER A 55 -11.30 4.18 -5.62
CA SER A 55 -11.97 3.78 -6.87
C SER A 55 -11.01 3.73 -8.05
N ASP A 56 -10.18 4.77 -8.19
CA ASP A 56 -9.30 4.96 -9.34
C ASP A 56 -8.16 3.95 -9.30
N LEU A 57 -7.64 3.67 -8.10
CA LEU A 57 -6.52 2.75 -7.89
C LEU A 57 -6.96 1.30 -7.66
N ALA A 58 -8.28 1.02 -7.65
CA ALA A 58 -8.78 -0.37 -7.63
C ALA A 58 -8.31 -1.17 -8.85
N ILE A 59 -7.99 -0.49 -9.97
CA ILE A 59 -7.41 -1.16 -11.13
C ILE A 59 -6.03 -1.77 -10.82
N VAL A 60 -5.25 -1.17 -9.91
CA VAL A 60 -3.91 -1.65 -9.56
C VAL A 60 -3.99 -2.96 -8.79
N SER A 61 -4.97 -3.12 -7.90
CA SER A 61 -5.19 -4.39 -7.19
C SER A 61 -5.85 -5.45 -8.08
N LYS A 62 -6.70 -5.06 -9.03
CA LYS A 62 -7.35 -5.98 -9.98
C LYS A 62 -6.40 -6.47 -11.10
N ARG A 63 -5.49 -5.59 -11.54
CA ARG A 63 -4.54 -5.83 -12.63
C ARG A 63 -3.12 -5.55 -12.15
N THR A 64 -2.71 -6.27 -11.11
CA THR A 64 -1.38 -6.14 -10.52
C THR A 64 -0.30 -6.33 -11.59
N PRO A 65 0.75 -5.49 -11.61
CA PRO A 65 1.80 -5.56 -12.62
C PRO A 65 2.79 -6.71 -12.32
N PHE A 66 2.32 -7.95 -12.42
CA PHE A 66 3.15 -9.14 -12.15
C PHE A 66 4.35 -9.27 -13.09
N THR A 67 4.29 -8.65 -14.26
CA THR A 67 5.35 -8.67 -15.27
C THR A 67 6.38 -7.55 -15.08
N ALA A 68 6.18 -6.62 -14.15
CA ALA A 68 7.10 -5.51 -13.94
C ALA A 68 8.33 -5.96 -13.13
N ALA A 69 9.37 -6.43 -13.83
CA ALA A 69 10.61 -6.85 -13.20
C ALA A 69 11.48 -5.66 -12.77
N THR A 70 11.39 -4.53 -13.49
CA THR A 70 12.20 -3.34 -13.23
C THR A 70 11.37 -2.14 -12.76
N THR A 71 12.04 -1.17 -12.15
CA THR A 71 11.41 0.12 -11.78
C THR A 71 10.89 0.90 -12.99
N GLN A 72 11.51 0.71 -14.16
CA GLN A 72 11.08 1.33 -15.41
C GLN A 72 9.77 0.71 -15.92
N ASP A 73 9.64 -0.61 -15.87
CA ASP A 73 8.41 -1.32 -16.26
C ASP A 73 7.24 -0.91 -15.36
N LEU A 74 7.51 -0.77 -14.05
CA LEU A 74 6.52 -0.29 -13.10
C LEU A 74 6.09 1.15 -13.42
N TRP A 75 7.01 2.02 -13.81
CA TRP A 75 6.67 3.39 -14.21
C TRP A 75 5.81 3.41 -15.48
N GLN A 76 6.18 2.63 -16.50
CA GLN A 76 5.39 2.50 -17.74
C GLN A 76 3.98 1.99 -17.48
N TYR A 77 3.84 1.02 -16.56
CA TYR A 77 2.53 0.57 -16.10
C TYR A 77 1.71 1.74 -15.53
N TYR A 78 2.26 2.55 -14.61
CA TYR A 78 1.57 3.71 -14.06
C TYR A 78 1.29 4.82 -15.08
N GLU A 79 2.14 5.01 -16.08
CA GLU A 79 1.89 5.94 -17.19
C GLU A 79 0.69 5.51 -18.04
N SER A 80 0.53 4.21 -18.26
CA SER A 80 -0.59 3.64 -19.03
C SER A 80 -1.95 3.76 -18.31
N LEU A 81 -1.96 3.99 -17.00
CA LEU A 81 -3.19 4.07 -16.23
C LEU A 81 -3.93 5.40 -16.47
N PRO A 82 -5.26 5.36 -16.62
CA PRO A 82 -6.10 6.55 -16.75
C PRO A 82 -6.34 7.22 -15.37
N LEU A 83 -5.25 7.64 -14.72
CA LEU A 83 -5.31 8.36 -13.45
C LEU A 83 -5.43 9.86 -13.71
N GLU A 84 -6.66 10.35 -13.74
CA GLU A 84 -6.96 11.77 -13.94
C GLU A 84 -6.65 12.61 -12.69
N GLN A 85 -6.47 13.91 -12.87
CA GLN A 85 -6.34 14.83 -11.75
C GLN A 85 -7.71 15.06 -11.11
N ARG A 86 -7.78 15.03 -9.78
CA ARG A 86 -9.04 15.13 -9.03
C ARG A 86 -9.05 16.27 -8.02
N GLY A 87 -8.88 17.49 -8.52
CA GLY A 87 -8.81 18.70 -7.69
C GLY A 87 -10.10 18.95 -6.90
N GLU A 88 -11.24 18.45 -7.37
CA GLU A 88 -12.54 18.54 -6.72
C GLU A 88 -12.57 17.90 -5.32
N LEU A 89 -11.83 16.79 -5.13
CA LEU A 89 -11.75 16.11 -3.84
C LEU A 89 -11.02 16.98 -2.80
N LEU A 90 -9.97 17.68 -3.23
CA LEU A 90 -9.21 18.59 -2.38
C LEU A 90 -10.07 19.81 -1.99
N VAL A 91 -10.83 20.36 -2.93
CA VAL A 91 -11.78 21.46 -2.65
C VAL A 91 -12.83 21.01 -1.64
N LEU A 92 -13.44 19.83 -1.83
CA LEU A 92 -14.41 19.28 -0.90
C LEU A 92 -13.82 19.09 0.50
N PHE A 93 -12.58 18.61 0.58
CA PHE A 93 -11.87 18.48 1.85
C PHE A 93 -11.69 19.84 2.55
N PHE A 94 -11.27 20.89 1.84
CA PHE A 94 -11.13 22.22 2.42
C PHE A 94 -12.47 22.80 2.89
N ILE A 95 -13.55 22.59 2.14
CA ILE A 95 -14.91 22.98 2.56
C ILE A 95 -15.28 22.29 3.88
N ALA A 96 -15.02 20.98 4.00
CA ALA A 96 -15.30 20.23 5.24
C ALA A 96 -14.47 20.75 6.42
N VAL A 97 -13.20 21.08 6.20
CA VAL A 97 -12.33 21.67 7.24
C VAL A 97 -12.84 23.05 7.68
N GLU A 98 -13.26 23.89 6.75
CA GLU A 98 -13.80 25.22 7.06
C GLU A 98 -15.12 25.11 7.84
N LEU A 99 -16.01 24.19 7.46
CA LEU A 99 -17.25 23.92 8.19
C LEU A 99 -16.99 23.44 9.62
N MET A 100 -15.99 22.58 9.83
CA MET A 100 -15.57 22.13 11.17
C MET A 100 -14.97 23.27 12.01
N GLN A 101 -14.35 24.25 11.36
CA GLN A 101 -13.83 25.43 12.02
C GLN A 101 -14.95 26.39 12.43
N TRP A 102 -15.93 26.61 11.55
CA TRP A 102 -17.10 27.47 11.82
C TRP A 102 -18.01 26.90 12.91
N SER A 103 -18.16 25.58 12.99
CA SER A 103 -18.94 24.93 14.05
C SER A 103 -18.23 24.94 15.41
N GLY A 104 -17.01 25.44 15.49
CA GLY A 104 -16.21 25.47 16.71
C GLY A 104 -15.60 24.11 17.11
N VAL A 105 -15.84 23.05 16.33
CA VAL A 105 -15.35 21.70 16.62
C VAL A 105 -13.82 21.62 16.48
N LEU A 106 -13.25 22.32 15.50
CA LEU A 106 -11.83 22.27 15.18
C LEU A 106 -11.19 23.67 15.16
N THR A 107 -11.24 24.36 16.29
CA THR A 107 -10.56 25.67 16.41
C THR A 107 -9.05 25.51 16.53
N ARG A 108 -8.31 26.32 15.78
CA ARG A 108 -6.84 26.27 15.72
C ARG A 108 -6.17 26.54 17.06
N GLU A 109 -6.80 27.38 17.87
CA GLU A 109 -6.31 27.78 19.19
C GLU A 109 -6.42 26.64 20.20
N GLN A 110 -7.51 25.87 20.16
CA GLN A 110 -7.75 24.78 21.10
C GLN A 110 -6.96 23.51 20.73
N PHE A 111 -6.79 23.23 19.43
CA PHE A 111 -6.17 21.96 18.97
C PHE A 111 -5.07 22.17 17.91
N PRO A 112 -3.93 22.80 18.26
CA PRO A 112 -2.86 23.12 17.30
C PRO A 112 -2.20 21.87 16.70
N LYS A 113 -2.08 20.78 17.46
CA LYS A 113 -1.51 19.51 16.98
C LYS A 113 -2.42 18.86 15.94
N LEU A 114 -3.72 18.82 16.20
CA LEU A 114 -4.70 18.23 15.29
C LEU A 114 -4.75 19.01 13.98
N ARG A 115 -4.65 20.35 14.04
CA ARG A 115 -4.57 21.17 12.84
C ARG A 115 -3.35 20.84 11.98
N ARG A 116 -2.17 20.65 12.58
CA ARG A 116 -0.96 20.22 11.84
C ARG A 116 -1.17 18.88 11.14
N ILE A 117 -1.87 17.93 11.75
CA ILE A 117 -2.20 16.65 11.13
C ILE A 117 -3.11 16.86 9.91
N VAL A 118 -4.15 17.70 10.05
CA VAL A 118 -5.04 18.08 8.95
C VAL A 118 -4.27 18.75 7.81
N ASP A 119 -3.34 19.66 8.12
CA ASP A 119 -2.52 20.35 7.11
C ASP A 119 -1.59 19.37 6.36
N VAL A 120 -0.96 18.43 7.08
CA VAL A 120 -0.13 17.36 6.46
C VAL A 120 -0.98 16.45 5.59
N TYR A 121 -2.17 16.07 6.07
CA TYR A 121 -3.12 15.26 5.30
C TYR A 121 -3.58 15.99 4.04
N ALA A 122 -3.89 17.29 4.13
CA ALA A 122 -4.23 18.14 2.99
C ALA A 122 -3.10 18.19 1.96
N GLY A 123 -1.85 18.27 2.41
CA GLY A 123 -0.68 18.21 1.53
C GLY A 123 -0.55 16.87 0.80
N ALA A 124 -0.70 15.76 1.52
CA ALA A 124 -0.67 14.41 0.94
C ALA A 124 -1.82 14.19 -0.07
N MET A 125 -3.02 14.65 0.28
CA MET A 125 -4.20 14.63 -0.59
C MET A 125 -4.01 15.52 -1.81
N GLY A 126 -3.41 16.70 -1.66
CA GLY A 126 -3.08 17.59 -2.77
C GLY A 126 -2.11 16.92 -3.75
N LEU A 127 -1.02 16.34 -3.26
CA LEU A 127 -0.07 15.61 -4.10
C LEU A 127 -0.74 14.44 -4.84
N SER A 128 -1.60 13.67 -4.17
CA SER A 128 -2.31 12.55 -4.80
C SER A 128 -3.36 13.01 -5.82
N CYS A 129 -3.94 14.20 -5.65
CA CYS A 129 -4.92 14.77 -6.58
C CYS A 129 -4.26 15.34 -7.84
N PHE A 130 -3.14 16.08 -7.70
CA PHE A 130 -2.48 16.75 -8.83
C PHE A 130 -1.44 15.89 -9.55
N MET A 131 -0.74 15.00 -8.84
CA MET A 131 0.30 14.14 -9.41
C MET A 131 0.09 12.64 -9.09
N PRO A 132 -1.11 12.08 -9.34
CA PRO A 132 -1.46 10.72 -8.90
C PRO A 132 -0.46 9.67 -9.38
N ARG A 133 -0.11 9.70 -10.67
CA ARG A 133 0.82 8.71 -11.26
C ARG A 133 2.16 8.67 -10.52
N ARG A 134 2.76 9.83 -10.24
CA ARG A 134 4.04 9.93 -9.55
C ARG A 134 3.93 9.46 -8.10
N VAL A 135 2.92 9.94 -7.38
CA VAL A 135 2.71 9.59 -5.97
C VAL A 135 2.52 8.09 -5.81
N TYR A 136 1.59 7.49 -6.56
CA TYR A 136 1.29 6.07 -6.43
C TYR A 136 2.39 5.16 -6.98
N TYR A 137 3.13 5.59 -8.00
CA TYR A 137 4.35 4.88 -8.43
C TYR A 137 5.38 4.81 -7.31
N HIS A 138 5.74 5.95 -6.69
CA HIS A 138 6.74 5.98 -5.63
C HIS A 138 6.28 5.21 -4.40
N LEU A 139 4.99 5.31 -4.06
CA LEU A 139 4.40 4.53 -2.97
C LEU A 139 4.48 3.02 -3.26
N HIS A 140 4.08 2.59 -4.46
CA HIS A 140 4.16 1.19 -4.87
C HIS A 140 5.60 0.69 -4.80
N ARG A 141 6.54 1.45 -5.37
CA ARG A 141 7.96 1.10 -5.34
C ARG A 141 8.50 0.94 -3.92
N ALA A 142 8.17 1.86 -3.01
CA ALA A 142 8.61 1.81 -1.62
C ALA A 142 8.05 0.57 -0.92
N ILE A 143 6.73 0.33 -1.02
CA ILE A 143 6.08 -0.82 -0.40
C ILE A 143 6.61 -2.12 -1.00
N TRP A 144 6.74 -2.20 -2.32
CA TRP A 144 7.26 -3.37 -3.01
C TRP A 144 8.69 -3.71 -2.58
N THR A 145 9.53 -2.71 -2.31
CA THR A 145 10.90 -2.93 -1.80
C THR A 145 10.85 -3.57 -0.41
N VAL A 146 9.98 -3.08 0.48
CA VAL A 146 9.80 -3.61 1.83
C VAL A 146 9.21 -5.03 1.79
N GLU A 147 8.11 -5.23 1.06
CA GLU A 147 7.44 -6.53 0.92
C GLU A 147 8.35 -7.56 0.26
N SER A 148 9.16 -7.18 -0.73
CA SER A 148 10.15 -8.09 -1.33
C SER A 148 11.17 -8.59 -0.30
N ALA A 149 11.59 -7.73 0.63
CA ALA A 149 12.50 -8.13 1.71
C ALA A 149 11.81 -9.04 2.75
N VAL A 150 10.53 -8.78 3.05
CA VAL A 150 9.73 -9.60 3.97
C VAL A 150 9.46 -10.97 3.37
N VAL A 151 8.96 -11.03 2.14
CA VAL A 151 8.58 -12.29 1.47
C VAL A 151 9.80 -13.18 1.21
N ARG A 152 10.97 -12.62 0.93
CA ARG A 152 12.24 -13.38 0.84
C ARG A 152 12.60 -14.11 2.14
N ARG A 153 12.13 -13.62 3.30
CA ARG A 153 12.34 -14.28 4.60
C ARG A 153 11.26 -15.32 4.89
N GLU A 154 10.04 -15.11 4.40
CA GLU A 154 8.91 -16.02 4.61
C GLU A 154 9.00 -17.25 3.71
N VAL A 155 9.27 -17.05 2.42
CA VAL A 155 9.38 -18.12 1.43
C VAL A 155 10.82 -18.64 1.45
N HIS A 156 11.07 -19.62 2.31
CA HIS A 156 12.35 -20.35 2.40
C HIS A 156 12.64 -21.24 1.18
N GLU A 157 11.78 -21.22 0.16
CA GLU A 157 12.01 -21.96 -1.07
C GLU A 157 13.14 -21.28 -1.83
N PRO A 158 14.26 -21.99 -2.12
CA PRO A 158 15.29 -21.44 -2.97
C PRO A 158 14.62 -21.14 -4.30
N GLN A 159 14.57 -19.86 -4.69
CA GLN A 159 14.33 -19.47 -6.08
C GLN A 159 15.25 -20.36 -6.89
N ALA A 160 14.71 -21.31 -7.66
CA ALA A 160 15.53 -22.20 -8.47
C ALA A 160 16.51 -21.31 -9.22
N PRO A 161 17.80 -21.31 -8.83
CA PRO A 161 18.70 -20.32 -9.37
C PRO A 161 18.85 -20.70 -10.83
N LEU A 162 18.39 -19.84 -11.73
CA LEU A 162 19.10 -19.69 -12.99
C LEU A 162 20.58 -19.60 -12.60
N PRO A 163 21.48 -20.40 -13.20
CA PRO A 163 22.89 -20.40 -12.86
C PRO A 163 23.47 -19.02 -13.22
N LEU A 164 23.31 -18.08 -12.29
CA LEU A 164 23.94 -16.78 -12.31
C LEU A 164 25.41 -17.06 -12.04
N SER A 165 26.26 -16.67 -12.99
CA SER A 165 27.69 -16.86 -12.86
C SER A 165 28.16 -16.22 -11.54
N PRO A 166 29.17 -16.81 -10.87
CA PRO A 166 29.69 -16.30 -9.58
C PRO A 166 30.12 -14.82 -9.64
N GLU A 167 30.39 -14.30 -10.84
CA GLU A 167 30.71 -12.90 -11.11
C GLU A 167 29.52 -11.96 -10.89
N THR A 168 28.29 -12.41 -11.18
CA THR A 168 27.07 -11.60 -11.01
C THR A 168 26.62 -11.55 -9.55
N GLU A 169 26.79 -12.64 -8.79
CA GLU A 169 26.55 -12.63 -7.35
C GLU A 169 27.53 -11.70 -6.62
N ALA A 170 28.82 -11.72 -7.01
CA ALA A 170 29.82 -10.83 -6.47
C ALA A 170 29.52 -9.35 -6.77
N ALA A 171 29.04 -9.04 -7.97
CA ALA A 171 28.66 -7.68 -8.36
C ALA A 171 27.42 -7.16 -7.57
N VAL A 172 26.44 -8.03 -7.32
CA VAL A 172 25.23 -7.67 -6.54
C VAL A 172 25.57 -7.52 -5.05
N ALA A 173 26.41 -8.39 -4.50
CA ALA A 173 26.90 -8.27 -3.13
C ALA A 173 27.69 -6.97 -2.92
N GLN A 174 28.60 -6.63 -3.83
CA GLN A 174 29.34 -5.35 -3.80
C GLN A 174 28.42 -4.13 -3.92
N ALA A 175 27.37 -4.20 -4.74
CA ALA A 175 26.41 -3.11 -4.88
C ALA A 175 25.58 -2.91 -3.60
N MET A 176 25.19 -4.00 -2.93
CA MET A 176 24.48 -3.94 -1.65
C MET A 176 25.36 -3.41 -0.51
N ASP A 177 26.61 -3.86 -0.42
CA ASP A 177 27.55 -3.38 0.59
C ASP A 177 27.90 -1.89 0.39
N SER A 178 28.01 -1.45 -0.87
CA SER A 178 28.24 -0.03 -1.19
C SER A 178 27.04 0.85 -0.81
N ALA A 179 25.82 0.36 -1.02
CA ALA A 179 24.60 1.08 -0.64
C ALA A 179 24.42 1.16 0.89
N LEU A 180 24.78 0.09 1.61
CA LEU A 180 24.77 0.04 3.07
C LEU A 180 25.88 0.91 3.69
N GLY A 181 27.05 1.00 3.05
CA GLY A 181 28.15 1.88 3.44
C GLY A 181 27.78 3.37 3.34
N LEU A 182 27.06 3.74 2.28
CA LEU A 182 26.53 5.11 2.10
C LEU A 182 25.49 5.49 3.17
N LEU A 183 24.67 4.53 3.62
CA LEU A 183 23.68 4.75 4.69
C LEU A 183 24.30 4.80 6.09
N ARG A 184 25.47 4.17 6.30
CA ARG A 184 26.18 4.18 7.58
C ARG A 184 27.10 5.38 7.80
N GLY A 185 27.21 6.30 6.83
CA GLY A 185 27.96 7.54 7.00
C GLY A 185 29.47 7.34 7.23
N VAL A 186 30.05 6.26 6.70
CA VAL A 186 31.51 6.10 6.67
C VAL A 186 32.04 6.82 5.43
N PRO A 187 32.97 7.79 5.58
CA PRO A 187 33.47 8.54 4.43
C PRO A 187 34.32 7.62 3.53
N PRO A 188 34.05 7.56 2.20
CA PRO A 188 34.84 6.75 1.29
C PRO A 188 36.18 7.46 0.99
N GLY A 189 37.28 6.85 1.42
CA GLY A 189 38.62 7.19 0.97
C GLY A 189 38.79 6.84 -0.52
N SER A 190 38.85 7.89 -1.34
CA SER A 190 39.62 8.01 -2.58
C SER A 190 39.77 6.79 -3.51
N ALA A 191 38.93 6.74 -4.55
CA ALA A 191 39.38 6.44 -5.91
C ALA A 191 38.35 6.95 -6.95
N THR A 192 38.77 7.91 -7.76
CA THR A 192 38.24 8.23 -9.12
C THR A 192 39.40 7.99 -10.11
N PRO A 193 39.21 7.82 -11.44
CA PRO A 193 38.17 8.37 -12.33
C PRO A 193 37.50 7.28 -13.23
N ALA A 194 36.51 7.49 -14.11
CA ALA A 194 36.31 8.51 -15.14
C ALA A 194 34.88 8.51 -15.74
N ALA A 195 34.65 9.55 -16.55
CA ALA A 195 33.50 10.14 -17.24
C ALA A 195 32.39 9.31 -17.95
N SER A 196 31.34 10.07 -18.32
CA SER A 196 30.11 9.82 -19.11
C SER A 196 28.92 9.22 -18.33
N ASP A 197 27.71 9.77 -18.32
CA ASP A 197 27.06 10.78 -19.16
C ASP A 197 25.98 11.53 -18.36
N SER A 198 25.74 12.76 -18.78
CA SER A 198 24.74 13.68 -18.28
C SER A 198 23.31 13.24 -18.64
N ARG A 199 22.51 12.81 -17.65
CA ARG A 199 21.03 12.89 -17.70
C ARG A 199 20.40 12.81 -16.30
N GLY A 200 20.09 13.98 -15.74
CA GLY A 200 18.84 14.20 -15.00
C GLY A 200 18.64 13.56 -13.62
N ILE A 201 19.61 13.58 -12.71
CA ILE A 201 19.37 13.27 -11.29
C ILE A 201 18.99 14.55 -10.54
N ARG A 202 17.71 14.91 -10.56
CA ARG A 202 17.12 15.91 -9.65
C ARG A 202 15.82 15.36 -9.09
N ALA A 203 15.90 14.64 -7.97
CA ALA A 203 14.94 14.67 -6.84
C ALA A 203 15.07 13.48 -5.85
N PRO A 204 16.27 13.11 -5.33
CA PRO A 204 16.36 12.12 -4.25
C PRO A 204 15.68 12.59 -2.94
N TRP A 205 15.54 13.91 -2.74
CA TRP A 205 14.93 14.50 -1.55
C TRP A 205 13.40 14.39 -1.51
N VAL A 206 12.72 14.32 -2.67
CA VAL A 206 11.24 14.20 -2.72
C VAL A 206 10.82 12.81 -2.25
N ALA A 207 11.56 11.76 -2.65
CA ALA A 207 11.31 10.41 -2.14
C ALA A 207 11.55 10.31 -0.63
N LEU A 208 12.59 10.98 -0.11
CA LEU A 208 12.84 11.07 1.33
C LEU A 208 11.73 11.82 2.07
N LEU A 209 11.19 12.91 1.50
CA LEU A 209 10.05 13.62 2.10
C LEU A 209 8.75 12.81 2.07
N VAL A 210 8.52 12.03 1.01
CA VAL A 210 7.34 11.14 0.93
C VAL A 210 7.46 10.00 1.93
N VAL A 211 8.64 9.38 2.07
CA VAL A 211 8.88 8.33 3.07
C VAL A 211 8.84 8.90 4.49
N ALA A 212 9.41 10.09 4.72
CA ALA A 212 9.37 10.75 6.02
C ALA A 212 7.95 11.20 6.40
N SER A 213 7.16 11.74 5.46
CA SER A 213 5.77 12.12 5.73
C SER A 213 4.86 10.91 5.91
N ALA A 214 5.09 9.81 5.18
CA ALA A 214 4.40 8.55 5.41
C ALA A 214 4.79 7.94 6.78
N GLY A 215 6.06 8.00 7.16
CA GLY A 215 6.54 7.54 8.46
C GLY A 215 6.00 8.37 9.63
N VAL A 216 5.98 9.70 9.49
CA VAL A 216 5.38 10.61 10.48
C VAL A 216 3.87 10.42 10.52
N GLY A 217 3.20 10.22 9.38
CA GLY A 217 1.78 9.91 9.31
C GLY A 217 1.43 8.59 9.99
N ALA A 218 2.21 7.53 9.76
CA ALA A 218 2.04 6.23 10.39
C ALA A 218 2.37 6.28 11.89
N MET A 219 3.40 7.01 12.30
CA MET A 219 3.76 7.17 13.71
C MET A 219 2.74 8.04 14.46
N LEU A 220 2.22 9.09 13.83
CA LEU A 220 1.13 9.90 14.39
C LEU A 220 -0.18 9.11 14.42
N TRP A 221 -0.46 8.29 13.41
CA TRP A 221 -1.60 7.37 13.40
C TRP A 221 -1.51 6.34 14.54
N TRP A 222 -0.34 5.71 14.72
CA TRP A 222 -0.08 4.76 15.80
C TRP A 222 -0.22 5.42 17.18
N HIS A 223 0.40 6.58 17.36
CA HIS A 223 0.31 7.31 18.63
C HIS A 223 -1.11 7.87 18.86
N HIS A 224 -1.86 8.16 17.81
CA HIS A 224 -3.25 8.61 17.91
C HIS A 224 -4.20 7.44 18.17
N SER A 225 -3.98 6.25 17.60
CA SER A 225 -4.78 5.06 17.92
C SER A 225 -4.64 4.67 19.39
N ASP A 226 -3.44 4.78 19.97
CA ASP A 226 -3.22 4.51 21.39
C ASP A 226 -3.92 5.55 22.28
N ASN A 227 -3.86 6.83 21.90
CA ASN A 227 -4.53 7.92 22.63
C ASN A 227 -6.06 7.91 22.47
N VAL A 228 -6.58 7.52 21.31
CA VAL A 228 -8.03 7.39 21.05
C VAL A 228 -8.59 6.19 21.78
N GLN A 229 -7.85 5.07 21.85
CA GLN A 229 -8.24 3.94 22.69
C GLN A 229 -8.31 4.35 24.16
N TRP A 230 -7.28 5.06 24.67
CA TRP A 230 -7.30 5.58 26.05
C TRP A 230 -8.45 6.55 26.32
N ALA A 231 -8.72 7.50 25.40
CA ALA A 231 -9.82 8.45 25.53
C ALA A 231 -11.20 7.79 25.45
N SER A 232 -11.35 6.78 24.58
CA SER A 232 -12.59 6.00 24.47
C SER A 232 -12.86 5.18 25.74
N GLN A 233 -11.82 4.56 26.33
CA GLN A 233 -11.93 3.84 27.60
C GLN A 233 -12.28 4.79 28.75
N ALA A 234 -11.63 5.95 28.83
CA ALA A 234 -11.92 6.96 29.85
C ALA A 234 -13.37 7.49 29.77
N PHE A 235 -13.90 7.64 28.55
CA PHE A 235 -15.30 8.04 28.33
C PHE A 235 -16.29 6.94 28.77
N VAL A 236 -16.05 5.68 28.38
CA VAL A 236 -16.87 4.53 28.79
C VAL A 236 -16.88 4.37 30.31
N ASP A 237 -15.73 4.55 30.97
CA ASP A 237 -15.62 4.46 32.43
C ASP A 237 -16.32 5.61 33.16
N ARG A 238 -16.38 6.80 32.55
CA ARG A 238 -17.16 7.93 33.09
C ARG A 238 -18.66 7.66 32.94
N TRP A 239 -19.10 7.15 31.80
CA TRP A 239 -20.50 6.78 31.55
C TRP A 239 -21.01 5.72 32.54
N ARG A 240 -20.26 4.62 32.73
CA ARG A 240 -20.61 3.55 33.69
C ARG A 240 -20.66 4.00 35.15
N ARG A 241 -19.98 5.10 35.49
CA ARG A 241 -20.06 5.70 36.83
C ARG A 241 -21.34 6.51 36.98
N CYS A 242 -21.73 7.27 35.97
CA CYS A 242 -22.99 8.01 35.97
C CYS A 242 -24.22 7.09 36.04
N GLU A 243 -24.22 5.95 35.35
CA GLU A 243 -25.31 4.95 35.45
C GLU A 243 -25.42 4.36 36.86
N ARG A 244 -24.29 4.11 37.53
CA ARG A 244 -24.27 3.59 38.92
C ARG A 244 -24.75 4.61 39.95
N THR A 245 -24.48 5.89 39.75
CA THR A 245 -24.93 6.95 40.67
C THR A 245 -26.36 7.41 40.39
N GLY A 246 -26.85 7.29 39.15
CA GLY A 246 -28.21 7.70 38.78
C GLY A 246 -29.32 6.68 39.07
N GLY A 247 -28.96 5.42 39.35
CA GLY A 247 -29.93 4.35 39.62
C GLY A 247 -30.20 4.04 41.11
N GLY A 248 -29.63 4.81 42.04
CA GLY A 248 -29.56 4.45 43.46
C GLY A 248 -30.57 5.10 44.42
N GLU A 249 -31.32 6.14 44.01
CA GLU A 249 -32.17 6.91 44.95
C GLU A 249 -33.60 7.08 44.45
N LEU A 250 -34.35 5.99 44.39
CA LEU A 250 -35.80 6.02 44.57
C LEU A 250 -36.16 4.94 45.59
N GLY A 251 -35.72 5.17 46.83
CA GLY A 251 -36.22 4.41 47.99
C GLY A 251 -37.73 4.65 48.13
N PRO A 252 -38.54 3.59 48.35
CA PRO A 252 -39.98 3.75 48.47
C PRO A 252 -40.28 4.62 49.68
N ALA A 253 -41.04 5.70 49.46
CA ALA A 253 -41.60 6.52 50.52
C ALA A 253 -42.44 5.60 51.42
N GLN A 254 -41.94 5.32 52.63
CA GLN A 254 -42.71 4.61 53.64
C GLN A 254 -43.79 5.56 54.16
N SER A 255 -45.03 5.18 53.88
CA SER A 255 -46.27 5.74 54.41
C SER A 255 -46.52 5.28 55.84
#